data_AF-A0A522AID6-F1
#
_entry.id   AF-A0A522AID6-F1
#
_cell.length_a   1.000
_cell.length_b   1.000
_cell.length_c   1.000
_cell.angle_alpha   90.00
_cell.angle_beta   90.00
_cell.angle_gamma   90.00
#
_symmetry.space_group_name_H-M   'P 1'
#
loop_
_entity.id
_entity.type
_entity.pdbx_description
1 polymer ?
#
loop_
_entity_poly.entity_id
_entity_poly.type
_entity_poly.pdbx_seq_one_letter_code
_entity_poly.pdbx_strand_id
1 'polypeptide(L)'
;MNRYPLWKYLLILCVLAISFVYAAPNLYAPDPAVQISAQNSATRMDDAVLASAATALDAAGIGHFGELMTGNSGLIRVRERDQQLAAKRVVQQALGFDYVVALNLAPTTPTWLSNLKAKPMKLGLDLSGGVHFLLEVDTSDVMAAYLETKSTQLREALRAAGTEARYQFVRVEGDHILATFDTAARRDRAAAIAAVGDFRELVAAPADSDGRYLLSLTPGPKVIAGREDYAVSQNLTTLRNRVNELGVSEPLVQRQGRNRIVVQLPGVQDTAEAKRIIGKTANLEFRLEAKGEGLARESFEFREASDRREPKAWLERDLVITGDRVINAASGYDENGRPQVNITLDSDGGRAMSRATRSNVGRRLGVLFVETRQRTEERTNAEGVVEKIPVDYQEKKIISLATIQSALGVQFRITGLASPQEASELALLLRAGALAAPMKFAEERTIGPSLGAENISAGVLSTEIGLAVVVVFMLFYYRMFGLFA
;
A
#
# COMPACT_ATOMS: atom_id res chain seq x y z
N MET A 1 6.30 27.70 -60.42
CA MET A 1 4.90 27.45 -60.81
C MET A 1 4.13 27.11 -59.52
N ASN A 2 3.63 28.13 -58.82
CA ASN A 2 2.96 27.95 -57.53
C ASN A 2 1.49 27.61 -57.78
N ARG A 3 1.11 26.34 -57.65
CA ARG A 3 -0.26 25.88 -57.95
C ARG A 3 -1.28 26.20 -56.86
N TYR A 4 -0.81 26.53 -55.65
CA TYR A 4 -1.66 26.88 -54.52
C TYR A 4 -1.58 28.37 -54.16
N PRO A 5 -2.66 28.97 -53.65
CA PRO A 5 -2.64 30.32 -53.13
C PRO A 5 -1.72 30.43 -51.90
N LEU A 6 -1.14 31.62 -51.69
CA LEU A 6 -0.14 31.89 -50.65
C LEU A 6 -0.62 31.53 -49.23
N TRP A 7 -1.92 31.68 -48.96
CA TRP A 7 -2.52 31.30 -47.68
C TRP A 7 -2.46 29.79 -47.40
N LYS A 8 -2.45 28.92 -48.41
CA LYS A 8 -2.31 27.47 -48.19
C LYS A 8 -0.89 27.09 -47.78
N TYR A 9 0.13 27.75 -48.33
CA TYR A 9 1.51 27.55 -47.88
C TYR A 9 1.72 28.09 -46.46
N LEU A 10 1.13 29.25 -46.14
CA LEU A 10 1.12 29.77 -44.78
C LEU A 10 0.40 28.82 -43.81
N LEU A 11 -0.72 28.21 -44.23
CA LEU A 11 -1.42 27.19 -43.44
C LEU A 11 -0.52 25.97 -43.17
N ILE A 12 0.15 25.44 -44.19
CA ILE A 12 1.07 24.30 -44.04
C ILE A 12 2.20 24.64 -43.07
N LEU A 13 2.83 25.80 -43.22
CA LEU A 13 3.91 26.24 -42.35
C LEU A 13 3.43 26.45 -40.91
N CYS A 14 2.22 26.96 -40.72
CA CYS A 14 1.60 27.11 -39.41
C CYS A 14 1.31 25.74 -38.76
N VAL A 15 0.78 24.77 -39.51
CA VAL A 15 0.55 23.39 -39.03
C VAL A 15 1.87 22.71 -38.66
N LEU A 16 2.92 22.88 -39.47
CA LEU A 16 4.27 22.36 -39.16
C LEU A 16 4.85 22.98 -37.90
N ALA A 17 4.73 24.30 -37.75
CA ALA A 17 5.21 25.00 -36.55
C ALA A 17 4.47 24.52 -35.29
N ILE A 18 3.14 24.37 -35.35
CA ILE A 18 2.35 23.81 -34.24
C ILE A 18 2.79 22.37 -33.94
N SER A 19 2.96 21.54 -34.97
CA SER A 19 3.40 20.14 -34.80
C SER A 19 4.77 20.06 -34.13
N PHE A 20 5.71 20.93 -34.52
CA PHE A 20 7.04 21.00 -33.90
C PHE A 20 6.96 21.43 -32.44
N VAL A 21 6.15 22.44 -32.11
CA VAL A 21 5.96 22.89 -30.71
C VAL A 21 5.38 21.78 -29.84
N TYR A 22 4.42 20.99 -30.35
CA TYR A 22 3.86 19.86 -29.60
C TYR A 22 4.80 18.63 -29.54
N ALA A 23 5.78 18.52 -30.45
CA ALA A 23 6.79 17.47 -30.44
C ALA A 23 8.04 17.82 -29.60
N ALA A 24 8.34 19.11 -29.45
CA ALA A 24 9.51 19.63 -28.73
C ALA A 24 9.69 19.11 -27.29
N PRO A 25 8.65 18.80 -26.48
CA PRO A 25 8.83 18.22 -25.15
C PRO A 25 9.68 16.95 -25.12
N ASN A 26 9.71 16.16 -26.21
CA ASN A 26 10.51 14.93 -26.29
C ASN A 26 12.03 15.18 -26.37
N LEU A 27 12.46 16.42 -26.64
CA LEU A 27 13.88 16.81 -26.66
C LEU A 27 14.48 16.98 -25.26
N TYR A 28 13.64 17.05 -24.22
CA TYR A 28 14.04 17.29 -22.84
C TYR A 28 14.02 15.97 -22.07
N ALA A 29 15.19 15.31 -21.99
CA ALA A 29 15.36 14.08 -21.21
C ALA A 29 15.31 14.39 -19.71
N PRO A 30 14.60 13.58 -18.89
CA PRO A 30 14.43 13.85 -17.48
C PRO A 30 15.70 13.51 -16.66
N ASP A 31 15.97 14.29 -15.61
CA ASP A 31 17.15 14.13 -14.75
C ASP A 31 16.93 13.01 -13.71
N PRO A 32 17.96 12.24 -13.31
CA PRO A 32 17.83 11.32 -12.19
C PRO A 32 17.61 12.10 -10.88
N ALA A 33 16.66 11.65 -10.06
CA ALA A 33 16.27 12.34 -8.84
C ALA A 33 15.85 11.37 -7.72
N VAL A 34 15.88 11.85 -6.49
CA VAL A 34 15.28 11.18 -5.33
C VAL A 34 14.06 11.98 -4.92
N GLN A 35 12.92 11.30 -4.80
CA GLN A 35 11.70 11.89 -4.30
C GLN A 35 11.50 11.50 -2.83
N ILE A 36 11.08 12.48 -2.05
CA ILE A 36 10.77 12.38 -0.63
C ILE A 36 9.30 12.73 -0.48
N SER A 37 8.51 11.80 0.05
CA SER A 37 7.09 12.02 0.31
C SER A 37 6.79 11.69 1.77
N ALA A 38 5.92 12.46 2.41
CA ALA A 38 5.43 12.13 3.75
C ALA A 38 4.71 10.76 3.76
N GLN A 39 4.93 9.96 4.80
CA GLN A 39 4.30 8.62 4.92
C GLN A 39 2.77 8.71 5.03
N ASN A 40 2.26 9.79 5.63
CA ASN A 40 0.83 10.02 5.80
C ASN A 40 0.48 11.50 5.56
N SER A 41 -0.81 11.78 5.37
CA SER A 41 -1.33 13.13 5.14
C SER A 41 -1.22 14.07 6.35
N ALA A 42 -0.84 13.57 7.53
CA ALA A 42 -0.67 14.35 8.75
C ALA A 42 0.77 14.83 8.98
N THR A 43 1.76 14.10 8.45
CA THR A 43 3.18 14.47 8.46
C THR A 43 3.39 15.60 7.45
N ARG A 44 3.96 16.71 7.92
CA ARG A 44 4.26 17.86 7.06
C ARG A 44 5.52 17.60 6.24
N MET A 45 5.42 17.89 4.94
CA MET A 45 6.57 18.06 4.07
C MET A 45 6.88 19.56 3.97
N ASP A 46 8.07 19.98 4.38
CA ASP A 46 8.51 21.37 4.34
C ASP A 46 9.96 21.49 3.83
N ASP A 47 10.40 22.72 3.59
CA ASP A 47 11.75 23.00 3.09
C ASP A 47 12.86 22.58 4.07
N ALA A 48 12.54 22.45 5.38
CA ALA A 48 13.51 21.99 6.37
C ALA A 48 13.82 20.51 6.21
N VAL A 49 12.81 19.69 5.87
CA VAL A 49 13.00 18.27 5.53
C VAL A 49 13.89 18.12 4.30
N LEU A 50 13.65 18.93 3.26
CA LEU A 50 14.49 18.95 2.06
C LEU A 50 15.94 19.36 2.34
N ALA A 51 16.13 20.42 3.13
CA ALA A 51 17.47 20.88 3.52
C ALA A 51 18.22 19.81 4.35
N SER A 52 17.52 19.08 5.22
CA SER A 52 18.09 17.95 5.98
C SER A 52 18.54 16.83 5.05
N ALA A 53 17.71 16.48 4.06
CA ALA A 53 18.06 15.50 3.03
C ALA A 53 19.25 15.95 2.17
N ALA A 54 19.29 17.21 1.73
CA ALA A 54 20.40 17.79 0.99
C ALA A 54 21.71 17.74 1.80
N THR A 55 21.65 18.12 3.08
CA THR A 55 22.80 18.06 4.00
C THR A 55 23.33 16.63 4.15
N ALA A 56 22.43 15.64 4.21
CA ALA A 56 22.83 14.23 4.28
C ALA A 56 23.53 13.77 2.99
N LEU A 57 23.06 14.23 1.82
CA LEU A 57 23.72 13.94 0.53
C LEU A 57 25.10 14.58 0.43
N ASP A 58 25.24 15.83 0.89
CA ASP A 58 26.52 16.53 0.93
C ASP A 58 27.52 15.82 1.86
N ALA A 59 27.08 15.37 3.03
CA ALA A 59 27.89 14.60 3.97
C ALA A 59 28.36 13.25 3.39
N ALA A 60 27.56 12.66 2.50
CA ALA A 60 27.90 11.42 1.79
C ALA A 60 28.71 11.65 0.50
N GLY A 61 29.01 12.91 0.14
CA GLY A 61 29.74 13.26 -1.08
C GLY A 61 28.95 13.03 -2.37
N ILE A 62 27.62 13.00 -2.30
CA ILE A 62 26.74 12.77 -3.45
C ILE A 62 26.36 14.12 -4.05
N GLY A 63 26.77 14.36 -5.30
CA GLY A 63 26.48 15.61 -5.99
C GLY A 63 24.99 15.74 -6.32
N HIS A 64 24.34 16.76 -5.77
CA HIS A 64 22.92 17.06 -5.99
C HIS A 64 22.70 18.50 -6.48
N PHE A 65 21.51 18.78 -7.00
CA PHE A 65 21.08 20.11 -7.42
C PHE A 65 19.55 20.22 -7.57
N GLY A 66 19.06 21.46 -7.70
CA GLY A 66 17.71 21.72 -8.18
C GLY A 66 16.60 21.09 -7.33
N GLU A 67 16.63 21.39 -6.03
CA GLU A 67 15.58 21.02 -5.07
C GLU A 67 14.25 21.66 -5.47
N LEU A 68 13.20 20.83 -5.55
CA LEU A 68 11.87 21.26 -5.96
C LEU A 68 10.84 20.72 -4.98
N MET A 69 10.06 21.61 -4.38
CA MET A 69 8.86 21.24 -3.64
C MET A 69 7.64 21.22 -4.58
N THR A 70 6.90 20.12 -4.57
CA THR A 70 5.63 19.98 -5.29
C THR A 70 4.56 19.45 -4.36
N GLY A 71 3.76 20.34 -3.77
CA GLY A 71 2.68 19.95 -2.86
C GLY A 71 3.22 19.30 -1.58
N ASN A 72 2.92 18.01 -1.37
CA ASN A 72 3.35 17.25 -0.19
C ASN A 72 4.53 16.29 -0.47
N SER A 73 5.27 16.53 -1.56
CA SER A 73 6.50 15.83 -1.89
C SER A 73 7.61 16.80 -2.28
N GLY A 74 8.83 16.43 -1.92
CA GLY A 74 10.06 17.11 -2.31
C GLY A 74 10.86 16.26 -3.26
N LEU A 75 11.58 16.89 -4.17
CA LEU A 75 12.40 16.22 -5.16
C LEU A 75 13.80 16.85 -5.17
N ILE A 76 14.83 16.01 -5.10
CA ILE A 76 16.23 16.40 -5.18
C ILE A 76 16.85 15.74 -6.41
N ARG A 77 17.39 16.52 -7.35
CA ARG A 77 18.08 15.95 -8.52
C ARG A 77 19.48 15.50 -8.13
N VAL A 78 19.91 14.37 -8.69
CA VAL A 78 21.25 13.81 -8.51
C VAL A 78 22.03 14.06 -9.80
N ARG A 79 23.32 14.41 -9.72
CA ARG A 79 24.14 14.67 -10.92
C ARG A 79 24.41 13.42 -11.73
N GLU A 80 24.64 12.31 -11.04
CA GLU A 80 24.98 11.03 -11.65
C GLU A 80 23.91 9.98 -11.33
N ARG A 81 23.49 9.26 -12.37
CA ARG A 81 22.47 8.23 -12.26
C ARG A 81 22.90 7.06 -11.35
N ASP A 82 24.18 6.69 -11.39
CA ASP A 82 24.70 5.56 -10.62
C ASP A 82 24.69 5.84 -9.11
N GLN A 83 24.75 7.11 -8.72
CA GLN A 83 24.68 7.54 -7.32
C GLN A 83 23.25 7.59 -6.77
N GLN A 84 22.23 7.48 -7.61
CA GLN A 84 20.82 7.64 -7.23
C GLN A 84 20.37 6.61 -6.17
N LEU A 85 20.85 5.37 -6.25
CA LEU A 85 20.53 4.33 -5.27
C LEU A 85 21.20 4.60 -3.91
N ALA A 86 22.44 5.09 -3.93
CA ALA A 86 23.15 5.51 -2.72
C ALA A 86 22.46 6.72 -2.08
N ALA A 87 22.07 7.70 -2.90
CA ALA A 87 21.35 8.90 -2.49
C ALA A 87 20.07 8.56 -1.74
N LYS A 88 19.24 7.65 -2.28
CA LYS A 88 18.04 7.15 -1.61
C LYS A 88 18.35 6.57 -0.23
N ARG A 89 19.37 5.71 -0.11
CA ARG A 89 19.71 5.05 1.17
C ARG A 89 20.12 6.08 2.23
N VAL A 90 20.99 7.01 1.85
CA VAL A 90 21.47 8.10 2.72
C VAL A 90 20.30 8.97 3.20
N VAL A 91 19.44 9.40 2.28
CA VAL A 91 18.28 10.25 2.62
C VAL A 91 17.26 9.50 3.47
N GLN A 92 16.97 8.23 3.17
CA GLN A 92 16.06 7.41 4.00
C GLN A 92 16.59 7.23 5.42
N GLN A 93 17.91 7.04 5.58
CA GLN A 93 18.53 6.91 6.90
C GLN A 93 18.49 8.23 7.68
N ALA A 94 18.64 9.36 7.01
CA ALA A 94 18.61 10.69 7.64
C ALA A 94 17.19 11.10 8.08
N LEU A 95 16.18 10.82 7.26
CA LEU A 95 14.80 11.22 7.51
C LEU A 95 13.99 10.24 8.37
N GLY A 96 14.47 9.01 8.55
CA GLY A 96 13.79 7.98 9.33
C GLY A 96 12.54 7.42 8.63
N PHE A 97 11.62 6.83 9.40
CA PHE A 97 10.48 6.07 8.88
C PHE A 97 9.22 6.90 8.60
N ASP A 98 9.18 8.16 9.03
CA ASP A 98 8.03 9.06 8.79
C ASP A 98 7.98 9.58 7.34
N TYR A 99 9.05 9.36 6.56
CA TYR A 99 9.17 9.75 5.15
C TYR A 99 9.44 8.52 4.28
N VAL A 100 8.84 8.51 3.10
CA VAL A 100 9.07 7.51 2.05
C VAL A 100 10.00 8.12 1.02
N VAL A 101 11.20 7.55 0.89
CA VAL A 101 12.20 7.97 -0.08
C VAL A 101 12.25 6.97 -1.22
N ALA A 102 12.12 7.44 -2.46
CA ALA A 102 12.10 6.58 -3.64
C ALA A 102 12.83 7.22 -4.84
N LEU A 103 13.18 6.40 -5.82
CA LEU A 103 13.92 6.80 -7.02
C LEU A 103 12.96 7.41 -8.05
N ASN A 104 13.20 8.63 -8.53
CA ASN A 104 12.34 9.30 -9.52
C ASN A 104 13.18 9.91 -10.68
N LEU A 105 12.55 10.34 -11.75
CA LEU A 105 13.10 11.13 -12.83
C LEU A 105 12.42 12.51 -12.85
N ALA A 106 13.19 13.58 -12.67
CA ALA A 106 12.68 14.95 -12.67
C ALA A 106 12.40 15.43 -14.10
N PRO A 107 11.21 15.96 -14.39
CA PRO A 107 10.94 16.55 -15.70
C PRO A 107 11.81 17.79 -15.94
N THR A 108 12.40 17.87 -17.13
CA THR A 108 13.24 18.99 -17.59
C THR A 108 12.53 19.85 -18.64
N THR A 109 11.27 19.52 -18.97
CA THR A 109 10.47 20.26 -19.94
C THR A 109 10.24 21.71 -19.47
N PRO A 110 10.55 22.73 -20.30
CA PRO A 110 10.30 24.13 -19.96
C PRO A 110 8.83 24.42 -19.62
N THR A 111 8.62 25.33 -18.67
CA THR A 111 7.28 25.70 -18.18
C THR A 111 6.35 26.25 -19.26
N TRP A 112 6.90 26.95 -20.26
CA TRP A 112 6.11 27.49 -21.38
C TRP A 112 5.52 26.36 -22.27
N LEU A 113 6.23 25.24 -22.43
CA LEU A 113 5.72 24.06 -23.16
C LEU A 113 4.66 23.32 -22.33
N SER A 114 4.91 23.12 -21.04
CA SER A 114 3.95 22.43 -20.16
C SER A 114 2.64 23.19 -20.01
N ASN A 115 2.67 24.53 -20.00
CA ASN A 115 1.47 25.38 -19.93
C ASN A 115 0.58 25.27 -21.18
N LEU A 116 1.16 24.95 -22.33
CA LEU A 116 0.42 24.66 -23.57
C LEU A 116 -0.19 23.24 -23.58
N LYS A 117 -0.08 22.48 -22.48
CA LYS A 117 -0.40 21.05 -22.39
C LYS A 117 0.39 20.20 -23.39
N ALA A 118 1.49 20.71 -23.94
CA ALA A 118 2.43 19.93 -24.72
C ALA A 118 3.21 19.03 -23.76
N LYS A 119 2.86 17.74 -23.75
CA LYS A 119 3.49 16.73 -22.91
C LYS A 119 4.37 15.80 -23.77
N PRO A 120 5.49 15.32 -23.24
CA PRO A 120 6.26 14.29 -23.93
C PRO A 120 5.40 13.04 -24.16
N MET A 121 5.77 12.27 -25.18
CA MET A 121 5.08 11.05 -25.55
C MET A 121 5.19 10.02 -24.41
N LYS A 122 4.09 9.34 -24.09
CA LYS A 122 4.13 8.21 -23.16
C LYS A 122 4.78 7.03 -23.87
N LEU A 123 5.91 6.54 -23.34
CA LEU A 123 6.58 5.36 -23.89
C LEU A 123 6.06 4.09 -23.18
N GLY A 124 6.10 2.92 -23.82
CA GLY A 124 5.74 1.62 -23.19
C GLY A 124 6.74 1.18 -22.11
N LEU A 125 6.47 0.09 -21.38
CA LEU A 125 7.35 -0.43 -20.29
C LEU A 125 8.83 -0.51 -20.69
N ASP A 126 9.07 -1.06 -21.88
CA ASP A 126 10.42 -1.31 -22.40
C ASP A 126 11.18 -0.02 -22.74
N LEU A 127 10.46 1.11 -22.85
CA LEU A 127 10.96 2.40 -23.37
C LEU A 127 10.86 3.54 -22.34
N SER A 128 9.84 3.58 -21.49
CA SER A 128 9.64 4.56 -20.40
C SER A 128 10.41 4.21 -19.13
N GLY A 129 10.86 2.95 -19.03
CA GLY A 129 11.20 2.39 -17.74
C GLY A 129 9.98 2.23 -16.83
N GLY A 130 10.23 1.93 -15.57
CA GLY A 130 9.19 1.72 -14.58
C GLY A 130 9.78 1.30 -13.24
N VAL A 131 8.93 0.78 -12.36
CA VAL A 131 9.40 0.19 -11.10
C VAL A 131 9.05 -1.28 -11.01
N HIS A 132 10.00 -2.02 -10.45
CA HIS A 132 9.88 -3.42 -10.10
C HIS A 132 9.97 -3.54 -8.58
N PHE A 133 8.92 -4.09 -7.97
CA PHE A 133 8.87 -4.42 -6.56
C PHE A 133 8.73 -5.93 -6.40
N LEU A 134 9.56 -6.52 -5.55
CA LEU A 134 9.36 -7.86 -5.02
C LEU A 134 8.88 -7.74 -3.58
N LEU A 135 7.64 -8.14 -3.32
CA LEU A 135 7.04 -8.13 -2.00
C LEU A 135 7.06 -9.54 -1.42
N GLU A 136 7.41 -9.67 -0.14
CA GLU A 136 7.35 -10.90 0.62
C GLU A 136 6.21 -10.81 1.64
N VAL A 137 5.32 -11.80 1.60
CA VAL A 137 4.13 -11.89 2.46
C VAL A 137 4.54 -12.54 3.79
N ASP A 138 4.21 -11.89 4.91
CA ASP A 138 4.45 -12.39 6.26
C ASP A 138 3.41 -13.47 6.62
N THR A 139 3.71 -14.71 6.25
CA THR A 139 2.82 -15.84 6.50
C THR A 139 2.81 -16.29 7.96
N SER A 140 3.84 -15.93 8.73
CA SER A 140 3.90 -16.19 10.18
C SER A 140 2.79 -15.47 10.92
N ASP A 141 2.55 -14.20 10.61
CA ASP A 141 1.50 -13.40 11.26
C ASP A 141 0.10 -13.97 11.00
N VAL A 142 -0.14 -14.46 9.78
CA VAL A 142 -1.39 -15.15 9.43
C VAL A 142 -1.59 -16.38 10.29
N MET A 143 -0.51 -17.13 10.53
CA MET A 143 -0.57 -18.34 11.33
C MET A 143 -0.73 -18.05 12.82
N ALA A 144 -0.05 -17.04 13.34
CA ALA A 144 -0.27 -16.57 14.70
C ALA A 144 -1.73 -16.15 14.93
N ALA A 145 -2.31 -15.36 14.01
CA ALA A 145 -3.71 -14.93 14.10
C ALA A 145 -4.71 -16.10 14.02
N TYR A 146 -4.44 -17.07 13.13
CA TYR A 146 -5.25 -18.29 13.03
C TYR A 146 -5.20 -19.11 14.33
N LEU A 147 -4.00 -19.32 14.90
CA LEU A 147 -3.82 -20.05 16.15
C LEU A 147 -4.46 -19.33 17.33
N GLU A 148 -4.42 -18.00 17.40
CA GLU A 148 -5.07 -17.26 18.49
C GLU A 148 -6.60 -17.35 18.40
N THR A 149 -7.14 -17.31 17.18
CA THR A 149 -8.57 -17.54 16.93
C THR A 149 -8.98 -18.95 17.38
N LYS A 150 -8.20 -19.97 16.99
CA LYS A 150 -8.43 -21.36 17.39
C LYS A 150 -8.25 -21.58 18.89
N SER A 151 -7.29 -20.90 19.50
CA SER A 151 -7.05 -20.92 20.95
C SER A 151 -8.25 -20.37 21.71
N THR A 152 -8.85 -19.28 21.24
CA THR A 152 -10.07 -18.70 21.84
C THR A 152 -11.27 -19.63 21.71
N GLN A 153 -11.50 -20.19 20.52
CA GLN A 153 -12.55 -21.19 20.28
C GLN A 153 -12.35 -22.44 21.17
N LEU A 154 -11.11 -22.88 21.33
CA LEU A 154 -10.78 -24.01 22.20
C LEU A 154 -11.12 -23.70 23.66
N ARG A 155 -10.72 -22.52 24.16
CA ARG A 155 -11.06 -22.11 25.53
C ARG A 155 -12.58 -22.10 25.77
N GLU A 156 -13.36 -21.68 24.79
CA GLU A 156 -14.83 -21.69 24.85
C GLU A 156 -15.39 -23.11 24.85
N ALA A 157 -14.91 -23.97 23.95
CA ALA A 157 -15.33 -25.37 23.89
C ALA A 157 -14.99 -26.14 25.18
N LEU A 158 -13.80 -25.93 25.73
CA LEU A 158 -13.38 -26.54 27.00
C LEU A 158 -14.20 -26.02 28.18
N ARG A 159 -14.55 -24.71 28.20
CA ARG A 159 -15.44 -24.14 29.21
C ARG A 159 -16.86 -24.72 29.12
N ALA A 160 -17.38 -24.93 27.92
CA ALA A 160 -18.69 -25.54 27.70
C ALA A 160 -18.75 -27.01 28.16
N ALA A 161 -17.63 -27.74 28.07
CA ALA A 161 -17.50 -29.10 28.59
C ALA A 161 -17.38 -29.18 30.12
N GLY A 162 -17.30 -28.04 30.82
CA GLY A 162 -17.36 -27.98 32.28
C GLY A 162 -16.15 -28.60 32.99
N THR A 163 -16.41 -29.29 34.10
CA THR A 163 -15.36 -29.86 34.97
C THR A 163 -14.58 -31.01 34.34
N GLU A 164 -15.13 -31.66 33.31
CA GLU A 164 -14.49 -32.78 32.60
C GLU A 164 -13.30 -32.36 31.73
N ALA A 165 -13.23 -31.08 31.35
CA ALA A 165 -12.18 -30.54 30.47
C ALA A 165 -11.55 -29.25 31.04
N ARG A 166 -11.59 -29.10 32.37
CA ARG A 166 -11.05 -27.93 33.06
C ARG A 166 -9.55 -27.78 32.78
N TYR A 167 -9.17 -26.65 32.20
CA TYR A 167 -7.78 -26.29 31.90
C TYR A 167 -7.22 -25.31 32.93
N GLN A 168 -5.89 -25.29 33.10
CA GLN A 168 -5.18 -24.28 33.87
C GLN A 168 -4.95 -23.02 33.02
N PHE A 169 -4.33 -23.20 31.86
CA PHE A 169 -4.17 -22.15 30.85
C PHE A 169 -4.14 -22.76 29.46
N VAL A 170 -4.50 -21.94 28.47
CA VAL A 170 -4.37 -22.22 27.04
C VAL A 170 -3.71 -21.00 26.44
N ARG A 171 -2.60 -21.18 25.73
CA ARG A 171 -1.84 -20.11 25.07
C ARG A 171 -1.29 -20.58 23.73
N VAL A 172 -1.03 -19.63 22.84
CA VAL A 172 -0.27 -19.89 21.63
C VAL A 172 1.22 -19.77 21.97
N GLU A 173 2.00 -20.76 21.57
CA GLU A 173 3.47 -20.75 21.66
C GLU A 173 4.03 -20.99 20.26
N GLY A 174 4.53 -19.94 19.62
CA GLY A 174 5.09 -20.04 18.27
C GLY A 174 4.05 -20.53 17.25
N ASP A 175 4.18 -21.79 16.84
CA ASP A 175 3.41 -22.45 15.79
C ASP A 175 2.34 -23.44 16.28
N HIS A 176 2.13 -23.54 17.60
CA HIS A 176 1.16 -24.45 18.18
C HIS A 176 0.40 -23.82 19.35
N ILE A 177 -0.73 -24.44 19.72
CA ILE A 177 -1.48 -24.10 20.92
C ILE A 177 -1.06 -25.07 22.02
N LEU A 178 -0.64 -24.54 23.17
CA LEU A 178 -0.36 -25.31 24.36
C LEU A 178 -1.49 -25.13 25.38
N ALA A 179 -2.12 -26.24 25.75
CA ALA A 179 -3.09 -26.31 26.84
C ALA A 179 -2.54 -27.17 27.99
N THR A 180 -2.67 -26.68 29.22
CA THR A 180 -2.20 -27.40 30.43
C THR A 180 -3.38 -27.81 31.30
N PHE A 181 -3.32 -29.04 31.79
CA PHE A 181 -4.34 -29.68 32.62
C PHE A 181 -3.72 -30.22 33.92
N ASP A 182 -4.57 -30.39 34.92
CA ASP A 182 -4.20 -30.95 36.24
C ASP A 182 -4.29 -32.48 36.31
N THR A 183 -4.99 -33.13 35.38
CA THR A 183 -5.05 -34.61 35.30
C THR A 183 -5.01 -35.11 33.85
N ALA A 184 -4.49 -36.33 33.65
CA ALA A 184 -4.48 -37.02 32.36
C ALA A 184 -5.88 -37.16 31.77
N ALA A 185 -6.87 -37.51 32.60
CA ALA A 185 -8.25 -37.70 32.16
C ALA A 185 -8.85 -36.44 31.53
N ARG A 186 -8.55 -35.25 32.08
CA ARG A 186 -9.04 -33.97 31.51
C ARG A 186 -8.32 -33.60 30.22
N ARG A 187 -7.01 -33.85 30.15
CA ARG A 187 -6.24 -33.70 28.91
C ARG A 187 -6.77 -34.61 27.81
N ASP A 188 -7.04 -35.88 28.12
CA ASP A 188 -7.57 -36.85 27.14
C ASP A 188 -8.98 -36.47 26.67
N ARG A 189 -9.81 -35.94 27.59
CA ARG A 189 -11.10 -35.37 27.23
C ARG A 189 -10.97 -34.17 26.31
N ALA A 190 -10.03 -33.26 26.60
CA ALA A 190 -9.73 -32.11 25.74
C ALA A 190 -9.20 -32.54 24.36
N ALA A 191 -8.35 -33.57 24.30
CA ALA A 191 -7.86 -34.15 23.06
C ALA A 191 -9.01 -34.75 22.23
N ALA A 192 -9.97 -35.42 22.87
CA ALA A 192 -11.17 -35.93 22.20
C ALA A 192 -12.06 -34.81 21.66
N ILE A 193 -12.19 -33.69 22.37
CA ILE A 193 -12.90 -32.48 21.89
C ILE A 193 -12.18 -31.90 20.67
N ALA A 194 -10.85 -31.78 20.73
CA ALA A 194 -10.04 -31.26 19.63
C ALA A 194 -9.98 -32.19 18.40
N ALA A 195 -10.21 -33.50 18.58
CA ALA A 195 -10.31 -34.45 17.48
C ALA A 195 -11.62 -34.32 16.65
N VAL A 196 -12.60 -33.55 17.13
CA VAL A 196 -13.92 -33.42 16.52
C VAL A 196 -14.23 -31.95 16.20
N GLY A 197 -15.09 -31.72 15.21
CA GLY A 197 -15.57 -30.37 14.87
C GLY A 197 -14.51 -29.47 14.25
N ASP A 198 -14.48 -28.21 14.69
CA ASP A 198 -13.72 -27.11 14.10
C ASP A 198 -12.18 -27.19 14.30
N PHE A 199 -11.70 -28.17 15.05
CA PHE A 199 -10.28 -28.36 15.39
C PHE A 199 -9.60 -29.49 14.61
N ARG A 200 -10.32 -30.20 13.72
CA ARG A 200 -9.77 -31.30 12.90
C ARG A 200 -8.58 -30.92 12.02
N GLU A 201 -8.40 -29.63 11.77
CA GLU A 201 -7.28 -29.04 11.05
C GLU A 201 -5.97 -29.06 11.88
N LEU A 202 -6.07 -29.26 13.20
CA LEU A 202 -4.97 -29.31 14.13
C LEU A 202 -4.69 -30.78 14.53
N VAL A 203 -3.41 -31.14 14.57
CA VAL A 203 -2.93 -32.41 15.08
C VAL A 203 -2.75 -32.27 16.58
N ALA A 204 -3.54 -33.05 17.33
CA ALA A 204 -3.45 -33.14 18.78
C ALA A 204 -2.34 -34.11 19.20
N ALA A 205 -1.39 -33.60 19.98
CA ALA A 205 -0.32 -34.36 20.59
C ALA A 205 -0.40 -34.20 22.12
N PRO A 206 -0.97 -35.16 22.85
CA PRO A 206 -0.90 -35.17 24.30
C PRO A 206 0.55 -35.44 24.72
N ALA A 207 1.03 -34.72 25.73
CA ALA A 207 2.35 -34.89 26.32
C ALA A 207 2.27 -34.82 27.85
N ASP A 208 3.13 -35.56 28.53
CA ASP A 208 3.25 -35.53 29.98
C ASP A 208 4.67 -35.16 30.36
N SER A 209 4.81 -34.09 31.14
CA SER A 209 6.11 -33.66 31.62
C SER A 209 5.99 -33.11 33.03
N ASP A 210 6.77 -33.68 33.94
CA ASP A 210 7.05 -33.09 35.26
C ASP A 210 5.77 -32.79 36.09
N GLY A 211 4.85 -33.76 36.13
CA GLY A 211 3.57 -33.65 36.84
C GLY A 211 2.53 -32.72 36.18
N ARG A 212 2.80 -32.21 34.98
CA ARG A 212 1.88 -31.43 34.15
C ARG A 212 1.39 -32.26 32.96
N TYR A 213 0.08 -32.20 32.72
CA TYR A 213 -0.56 -32.87 31.59
C TYR A 213 -0.80 -31.84 30.49
N LEU A 214 -0.08 -31.98 29.39
CA LEU A 214 -0.03 -31.00 28.30
C LEU A 214 -0.77 -31.54 27.07
N LEU A 215 -1.42 -30.66 26.35
CA LEU A 215 -1.97 -30.93 25.03
C LEU A 215 -1.42 -29.88 24.07
N SER A 216 -0.61 -30.32 23.11
CA SER A 216 -0.18 -29.50 22.00
C SER A 216 -1.10 -29.70 20.81
N LEU A 217 -1.55 -28.62 20.19
CA LEU A 217 -2.32 -28.62 18.95
C LEU A 217 -1.52 -27.89 17.88
N THR A 218 -1.02 -28.64 16.89
CA THR A 218 -0.18 -28.10 15.82
C THR A 218 -0.92 -28.18 14.48
N PRO A 219 -0.93 -27.14 13.63
CA PRO A 219 -1.53 -27.22 12.31
C PRO A 219 -0.88 -28.28 11.43
N GLY A 220 -1.67 -29.07 10.72
CA GLY A 220 -1.13 -30.00 9.73
C GLY A 220 -0.49 -29.26 8.53
N PRO A 221 0.45 -29.89 7.79
CA PRO A 221 1.15 -29.22 6.67
C PRO A 221 0.22 -28.75 5.56
N LYS A 222 -0.91 -29.44 5.33
CA LYS A 222 -1.94 -29.02 4.36
C LYS A 222 -2.65 -27.74 4.79
N VAL A 223 -2.85 -27.55 6.09
CA VAL A 223 -3.52 -26.35 6.64
C VAL A 223 -2.59 -25.16 6.54
N ILE A 224 -1.30 -25.35 6.88
CA ILE A 224 -0.26 -24.33 6.71
C ILE A 224 -0.21 -23.88 5.25
N ALA A 225 -0.01 -24.82 4.31
CA ALA A 225 0.06 -24.50 2.88
C ALA A 225 -1.22 -23.81 2.37
N GLY A 226 -2.40 -24.31 2.75
CA GLY A 226 -3.67 -23.70 2.33
C GLY A 226 -3.88 -22.27 2.86
N ARG A 227 -3.39 -21.97 4.07
CA ARG A 227 -3.51 -20.65 4.70
C ARG A 227 -2.51 -19.66 4.11
N GLU A 228 -1.30 -20.11 3.81
CA GLU A 228 -0.33 -19.33 3.04
C GLU A 228 -0.83 -19.02 1.63
N ASP A 229 -1.34 -20.02 0.91
CA ASP A 229 -1.90 -19.85 -0.42
C ASP A 229 -3.07 -18.87 -0.43
N TYR A 230 -3.94 -18.96 0.56
CA TYR A 230 -5.03 -18.01 0.76
C TYR A 230 -4.49 -16.59 0.99
N ALA A 231 -3.54 -16.41 1.90
CA ALA A 231 -2.97 -15.10 2.22
C ALA A 231 -2.29 -14.45 1.01
N VAL A 232 -1.50 -15.22 0.25
CA VAL A 232 -0.82 -14.75 -0.96
C VAL A 232 -1.83 -14.41 -2.06
N SER A 233 -2.84 -15.26 -2.28
CA SER A 233 -3.86 -15.03 -3.31
C SER A 233 -4.73 -13.81 -3.00
N GLN A 234 -5.07 -13.61 -1.72
CA GLN A 234 -5.82 -12.45 -1.27
C GLN A 234 -4.99 -11.18 -1.43
N ASN A 235 -3.74 -11.18 -0.94
CA ASN A 235 -2.83 -10.04 -1.11
C ASN A 235 -2.57 -9.71 -2.58
N LEU A 236 -2.46 -10.71 -3.45
CA LEU A 236 -2.31 -10.52 -4.90
C LEU A 236 -3.54 -9.83 -5.51
N THR A 237 -4.74 -10.18 -5.07
CA THR A 237 -5.98 -9.51 -5.50
C THR A 237 -6.01 -8.06 -5.03
N THR A 238 -5.70 -7.83 -3.75
CA THR A 238 -5.58 -6.48 -3.16
C THR A 238 -4.53 -5.63 -3.89
N LEU A 239 -3.37 -6.20 -4.21
CA LEU A 239 -2.31 -5.52 -4.95
C LEU A 239 -2.74 -5.16 -6.37
N ARG A 240 -3.45 -6.03 -7.08
CA ARG A 240 -4.01 -5.70 -8.41
C ARG A 240 -4.93 -4.49 -8.33
N ASN A 241 -5.82 -4.47 -7.36
CA ASN A 241 -6.74 -3.35 -7.16
C ASN A 241 -5.99 -2.05 -6.83
N ARG A 242 -5.06 -2.08 -5.87
CA ARG A 242 -4.21 -0.93 -5.51
C ARG A 242 -3.44 -0.36 -6.69
N VAL A 243 -2.90 -1.25 -7.52
CA VAL A 243 -2.12 -0.84 -8.67
C VAL A 243 -2.99 -0.24 -9.77
N ASN A 244 -4.19 -0.79 -10.02
CA ASN A 244 -5.13 -0.20 -10.97
C ASN A 244 -5.53 1.23 -10.59
N GLU A 245 -5.62 1.50 -9.29
CA GLU A 245 -5.95 2.83 -8.76
C GLU A 245 -4.82 3.86 -8.94
N LEU A 246 -3.57 3.42 -9.15
CA LEU A 246 -2.46 4.32 -9.49
C LEU A 246 -2.58 4.91 -10.90
N GLY A 247 -3.56 4.47 -11.71
CA GLY A 247 -3.80 4.98 -13.06
C GLY A 247 -2.70 4.60 -14.06
N VAL A 248 -1.96 3.53 -13.77
CA VAL A 248 -0.90 3.00 -14.63
C VAL A 248 -1.47 2.17 -15.77
N SER A 249 -0.84 2.24 -16.93
CA SER A 249 -1.23 1.46 -18.11
C SER A 249 -0.59 0.08 -18.04
N GLU A 250 -1.38 -0.99 -17.86
CA GLU A 250 -0.92 -2.39 -17.92
C GLU A 250 0.05 -2.83 -16.80
N PRO A 251 -0.36 -2.80 -15.53
CA PRO A 251 0.46 -3.32 -14.45
C PRO A 251 0.58 -4.85 -14.47
N LEU A 252 1.78 -5.35 -14.15
CA LEU A 252 2.01 -6.78 -13.95
C LEU A 252 2.02 -7.10 -12.45
N VAL A 253 1.05 -7.89 -11.98
CA VAL A 253 1.00 -8.38 -10.60
C VAL A 253 0.86 -9.90 -10.61
N GLN A 254 1.93 -10.59 -10.21
CA GLN A 254 2.05 -12.04 -10.27
C GLN A 254 2.68 -12.62 -9.00
N ARG A 255 2.32 -13.86 -8.68
CA ARG A 255 2.98 -14.61 -7.61
C ARG A 255 4.34 -15.11 -8.10
N GLN A 256 5.37 -14.94 -7.28
CA GLN A 256 6.72 -15.44 -7.51
C GLN A 256 7.10 -16.41 -6.38
N GLY A 257 7.13 -17.71 -6.67
CA GLY A 257 7.42 -18.73 -5.64
C GLY A 257 6.29 -18.89 -4.61
N ARG A 258 6.65 -19.24 -3.36
CA ARG A 258 5.67 -19.62 -2.32
C ARG A 258 5.02 -18.41 -1.63
N ASN A 259 5.78 -17.42 -1.19
CA ASN A 259 5.26 -16.29 -0.39
C ASN A 259 5.60 -14.91 -0.99
N ARG A 260 6.04 -14.83 -2.24
CA ARG A 260 6.41 -13.54 -2.86
C ARG A 260 5.47 -13.14 -3.99
N ILE A 261 5.34 -11.83 -4.17
CA ILE A 261 4.53 -11.21 -5.22
C ILE A 261 5.41 -10.20 -5.95
N VAL A 262 5.52 -10.36 -7.26
CA VAL A 262 6.19 -9.41 -8.13
C VAL A 262 5.16 -8.40 -8.65
N VAL A 263 5.52 -7.12 -8.54
CA VAL A 263 4.72 -6.00 -9.05
C VAL A 263 5.60 -5.16 -9.98
N GLN A 264 5.16 -4.98 -11.22
CA GLN A 264 5.83 -4.12 -12.19
C GLN A 264 4.87 -3.03 -12.65
N LEU A 265 5.31 -1.78 -12.51
CA LEU A 265 4.52 -0.60 -12.83
C LEU A 265 5.20 0.19 -13.95
N PRO A 266 4.75 0.05 -15.20
CA PRO A 266 5.26 0.85 -16.31
C PRO A 266 4.84 2.31 -16.19
N GLY A 267 5.75 3.23 -16.53
CA GLY A 267 5.43 4.65 -16.66
C GLY A 267 5.02 5.37 -15.36
N VAL A 268 5.20 4.73 -14.20
CA VAL A 268 5.07 5.40 -12.89
C VAL A 268 6.24 6.35 -12.74
N GLN A 269 5.93 7.64 -12.68
CA GLN A 269 6.90 8.68 -12.38
C GLN A 269 7.10 8.78 -10.86
N ASP A 270 6.02 8.84 -10.09
CA ASP A 270 6.10 8.91 -8.62
C ASP A 270 6.18 7.52 -7.98
N THR A 271 7.42 7.04 -7.81
CA THR A 271 7.70 5.74 -7.20
C THR A 271 7.46 5.73 -5.69
N ALA A 272 7.57 6.88 -5.02
CA ALA A 272 7.31 7.04 -3.59
C ALA A 272 5.81 6.90 -3.32
N GLU A 273 4.97 7.50 -4.15
CA GLU A 273 3.53 7.34 -4.13
C GLU A 273 3.12 5.89 -4.41
N ALA A 274 3.66 5.27 -5.46
CA ALA A 274 3.37 3.88 -5.75
C ALA A 274 3.74 2.95 -4.57
N LYS A 275 4.94 3.14 -3.99
CA LYS A 275 5.39 2.39 -2.82
C LYS A 275 4.50 2.62 -1.60
N ARG A 276 4.07 3.86 -1.36
CA ARG A 276 3.16 4.21 -0.28
C ARG A 276 1.81 3.51 -0.45
N ILE A 277 1.18 3.56 -1.63
CA ILE A 277 -0.12 2.92 -1.86
C ILE A 277 -0.04 1.39 -1.79
N ILE A 278 1.01 0.81 -2.35
CA ILE A 278 1.22 -0.64 -2.40
C ILE A 278 1.59 -1.20 -1.02
N GLY A 279 2.51 -0.53 -0.32
CA GLY A 279 3.10 -0.98 0.94
C GLY A 279 2.27 -0.67 2.18
N LYS A 280 1.31 0.25 2.13
CA LYS A 280 0.52 0.63 3.30
C LYS A 280 -0.41 -0.49 3.72
N THR A 281 -0.15 -1.12 4.87
CA THR A 281 -1.05 -2.12 5.46
C THR A 281 -2.18 -1.41 6.20
N ALA A 282 -3.04 -0.73 5.46
CA ALA A 282 -4.23 -0.10 6.02
C ALA A 282 -5.38 -1.10 6.04
N ASN A 283 -5.78 -1.51 7.23
CA ASN A 283 -7.02 -2.26 7.44
C ASN A 283 -8.01 -1.37 8.19
N LEU A 284 -9.30 -1.50 7.87
CA LEU A 284 -10.35 -0.90 8.67
C LEU A 284 -11.00 -1.94 9.57
N GLU A 285 -11.26 -1.54 10.80
CA GLU A 285 -12.10 -2.30 11.73
C GLU A 285 -13.32 -1.45 12.08
N PHE A 286 -14.50 -2.07 12.00
CA PHE A 286 -15.75 -1.46 12.43
C PHE A 286 -16.14 -2.08 13.77
N ARG A 287 -16.24 -1.25 14.80
CA ARG A 287 -16.52 -1.69 16.18
C ARG A 287 -17.61 -0.81 16.78
N LEU A 288 -18.45 -1.38 17.65
CA LEU A 288 -19.46 -0.60 18.36
C LEU A 288 -18.84 0.12 19.57
N GLU A 289 -19.37 1.29 19.92
CA GLU A 289 -19.02 2.00 21.15
C GLU A 289 -19.40 1.17 22.38
N ALA A 290 -18.48 0.97 23.33
CA ALA A 290 -18.69 0.11 24.48
C ALA A 290 -19.83 0.61 25.40
N LYS A 291 -20.68 -0.30 25.88
CA LYS A 291 -21.70 -0.01 26.90
C LYS A 291 -21.13 -0.25 28.30
N GLY A 292 -21.10 0.79 29.14
CA GLY A 292 -20.81 0.67 30.57
C GLY A 292 -19.36 0.32 30.94
N GLU A 293 -19.14 -0.03 32.21
CA GLU A 293 -17.85 -0.43 32.77
C GLU A 293 -17.73 -1.96 32.82
N GLY A 294 -17.09 -2.56 31.82
CA GLY A 294 -16.86 -4.01 31.74
C GLY A 294 -15.50 -4.35 31.11
N LEU A 295 -15.09 -5.62 31.20
CA LEU A 295 -13.76 -6.12 30.78
C LEU A 295 -13.59 -6.29 29.25
N ALA A 296 -14.66 -6.13 28.46
CA ALA A 296 -14.67 -6.33 27.01
C ALA A 296 -14.58 -5.02 26.19
N ARG A 297 -14.01 -3.96 26.78
CA ARG A 297 -13.80 -2.66 26.12
C ARG A 297 -12.31 -2.37 25.92
N GLU A 298 -11.99 -1.66 24.86
CA GLU A 298 -10.65 -1.19 24.52
C GLU A 298 -10.73 0.29 24.20
N SER A 299 -9.77 1.08 24.71
CA SER A 299 -9.71 2.51 24.44
C SER A 299 -8.80 2.78 23.25
N PHE A 300 -9.27 3.65 22.36
CA PHE A 300 -8.52 4.06 21.18
C PHE A 300 -8.48 5.58 21.08
N GLU A 301 -7.34 6.08 20.63
CA GLU A 301 -7.15 7.50 20.35
C GLU A 301 -7.76 7.87 19.00
N PHE A 302 -8.32 9.08 18.91
CA PHE A 302 -8.69 9.63 17.62
C PHE A 302 -7.44 9.97 16.80
N ARG A 303 -7.52 9.77 15.48
CA ARG A 303 -6.43 10.14 14.57
C ARG A 303 -6.04 11.61 14.69
N GLU A 304 -7.02 12.47 14.95
CA GLU A 304 -6.87 13.89 15.22
C GLU A 304 -7.30 14.21 16.66
N ALA A 305 -6.45 13.84 17.61
CA ALA A 305 -6.70 14.08 19.02
C ALA A 305 -6.61 15.57 19.43
N SER A 306 -5.88 16.38 18.65
CA SER A 306 -5.46 17.74 19.03
C SER A 306 -6.61 18.73 19.23
N ASP A 307 -7.70 18.60 18.46
CA ASP A 307 -8.83 19.54 18.48
C ASP A 307 -10.08 18.99 19.18
N ARG A 308 -9.99 17.80 19.79
CA ARG A 308 -11.15 17.13 20.43
C ARG A 308 -11.14 17.26 21.95
N ARG A 309 -12.31 17.58 22.49
CA ARG A 309 -12.56 17.64 23.96
C ARG A 309 -12.37 16.29 24.64
N GLU A 310 -12.59 15.19 23.91
CA GLU A 310 -12.32 13.81 24.33
C GLU A 310 -11.37 13.15 23.30
N PRO A 311 -10.08 12.99 23.62
CA PRO A 311 -9.08 12.47 22.68
C PRO A 311 -9.16 10.94 22.48
N LYS A 312 -9.96 10.25 23.29
CA LYS A 312 -10.11 8.79 23.29
C LYS A 312 -11.58 8.39 23.32
N ALA A 313 -11.90 7.23 22.75
CA ALA A 313 -13.20 6.59 22.93
C ALA A 313 -13.04 5.10 23.23
N TRP A 314 -14.03 4.54 23.92
CA TRP A 314 -14.09 3.13 24.29
C TRP A 314 -14.93 2.36 23.29
N LEU A 315 -14.34 1.37 22.64
CA LEU A 315 -15.01 0.50 21.69
C LEU A 315 -15.04 -0.94 22.23
N GLU A 316 -16.02 -1.72 21.80
CA GLU A 316 -16.06 -3.16 22.07
C GLU A 316 -14.86 -3.85 21.43
N ARG A 317 -14.41 -4.97 22.01
CA ARG A 317 -13.35 -5.79 21.40
C ARG A 317 -13.82 -6.55 20.16
N ASP A 318 -15.12 -6.84 20.10
CA ASP A 318 -15.72 -7.59 19.01
C ASP A 318 -15.78 -6.76 17.73
N LEU A 319 -15.32 -7.35 16.62
CA LEU A 319 -15.37 -6.72 15.31
C LEU A 319 -16.76 -6.94 14.70
N VAL A 320 -17.40 -5.87 14.22
CA VAL A 320 -18.64 -5.95 13.44
C VAL A 320 -18.33 -6.48 12.05
N ILE A 321 -17.43 -5.78 11.34
CA ILE A 321 -16.85 -6.16 10.06
C ILE A 321 -15.45 -5.57 9.95
N THR A 322 -14.72 -6.05 8.95
CA THR A 322 -13.40 -5.55 8.54
C THR A 322 -13.45 -5.01 7.12
N GLY A 323 -12.41 -4.25 6.73
CA GLY A 323 -12.32 -3.63 5.41
C GLY A 323 -12.27 -4.59 4.22
N ASP A 324 -12.02 -5.88 4.43
CA ASP A 324 -12.08 -6.94 3.40
C ASP A 324 -13.50 -7.12 2.81
N ARG A 325 -14.53 -6.67 3.53
CA ARG A 325 -15.94 -6.73 3.10
C ARG A 325 -16.40 -5.50 2.33
N VAL A 326 -15.50 -4.58 1.99
CA VAL A 326 -15.80 -3.39 1.19
C VAL A 326 -15.58 -3.70 -0.29
N ILE A 327 -16.63 -3.55 -1.10
CA ILE A 327 -16.57 -3.71 -2.57
C ILE A 327 -16.22 -2.39 -3.23
N ASN A 328 -16.80 -1.29 -2.74
CA ASN A 328 -16.59 0.03 -3.33
C ASN A 328 -16.56 1.09 -2.22
N ALA A 329 -15.74 2.10 -2.45
CA ALA A 329 -15.71 3.31 -1.64
C ALA A 329 -15.47 4.53 -2.53
N ALA A 330 -16.21 5.61 -2.30
CA ALA A 330 -16.08 6.83 -3.08
C ALA A 330 -16.09 8.04 -2.17
N SER A 331 -15.12 8.94 -2.34
CA SER A 331 -15.13 10.25 -1.69
C SER A 331 -16.23 11.12 -2.28
N GLY A 332 -16.91 11.87 -1.44
CA GLY A 332 -17.92 12.85 -1.84
C GLY A 332 -18.04 13.97 -0.81
N TYR A 333 -19.07 14.79 -0.96
CA TYR A 333 -19.42 15.83 -0.01
C TYR A 333 -20.82 15.57 0.55
N ASP A 334 -21.03 15.90 1.81
CA ASP A 334 -22.35 15.94 2.42
C ASP A 334 -23.12 17.20 1.99
N GLU A 335 -24.39 17.31 2.42
CA GLU A 335 -25.25 18.45 2.12
C GLU A 335 -24.72 19.78 2.68
N ASN A 336 -23.81 19.74 3.65
CA ASN A 336 -23.17 20.90 4.27
C ASN A 336 -21.79 21.20 3.68
N GLY A 337 -21.39 20.53 2.59
CA GLY A 337 -20.09 20.69 1.95
C GLY A 337 -18.91 20.07 2.71
N ARG A 338 -19.16 19.21 3.72
CA ARG A 338 -18.11 18.49 4.43
C ARG A 338 -17.71 17.22 3.67
N PRO A 339 -16.43 16.83 3.67
CA PRO A 339 -15.99 15.62 3.01
C PRO A 339 -16.57 14.36 3.68
N GLN A 340 -17.00 13.40 2.88
CA GLN A 340 -17.51 12.10 3.31
C GLN A 340 -16.98 10.97 2.41
N VAL A 341 -17.02 9.73 2.90
CA VAL A 341 -16.76 8.53 2.09
C VAL A 341 -18.00 7.65 2.08
N ASN A 342 -18.53 7.41 0.89
CA ASN A 342 -19.62 6.46 0.66
C ASN A 342 -19.03 5.05 0.53
N ILE A 343 -19.55 4.09 1.27
CA ILE A 343 -19.07 2.70 1.30
C ILE A 343 -20.18 1.77 0.85
N THR A 344 -19.81 0.80 0.02
CA THR A 344 -20.65 -0.31 -0.39
C THR A 344 -19.96 -1.61 0.02
N LEU A 345 -20.66 -2.41 0.83
CA LEU A 345 -20.20 -3.71 1.31
C LEU A 345 -20.58 -4.84 0.35
N ASP A 346 -19.99 -6.02 0.57
CA ASP A 346 -20.49 -7.27 0.01
C ASP A 346 -21.76 -7.75 0.74
N SER A 347 -22.35 -8.83 0.23
CA SER A 347 -23.60 -9.36 0.79
C SER A 347 -23.44 -9.89 2.23
N ASP A 348 -22.26 -10.40 2.59
CA ASP A 348 -21.97 -10.94 3.93
C ASP A 348 -21.75 -9.81 4.93
N GLY A 349 -20.94 -8.82 4.55
CA GLY A 349 -20.66 -7.60 5.29
C GLY A 349 -21.92 -6.77 5.51
N GLY A 350 -22.76 -6.61 4.48
CA GLY A 350 -24.06 -5.93 4.63
C GLY A 350 -25.00 -6.66 5.60
N ARG A 351 -25.02 -8.00 5.60
CA ARG A 351 -25.77 -8.81 6.57
C ARG A 351 -25.21 -8.69 7.99
N ALA A 352 -23.88 -8.74 8.15
CA ALA A 352 -23.22 -8.59 9.44
C ALA A 352 -23.44 -7.19 10.03
N MET A 353 -23.26 -6.14 9.22
CA MET A 353 -23.51 -4.75 9.58
C MET A 353 -24.98 -4.53 9.97
N SER A 354 -25.92 -5.07 9.19
CA SER A 354 -27.35 -4.96 9.49
C SER A 354 -27.72 -5.65 10.81
N ARG A 355 -27.21 -6.86 11.05
CA ARG A 355 -27.42 -7.55 12.34
C ARG A 355 -26.84 -6.78 13.52
N ALA A 356 -25.62 -6.28 13.37
CA ALA A 356 -24.92 -5.55 14.42
C ALA A 356 -25.57 -4.18 14.72
N THR A 357 -26.12 -3.48 13.72
CA THR A 357 -26.69 -2.14 13.91
C THR A 357 -28.17 -2.15 14.27
N ARG A 358 -28.94 -3.18 13.87
CA ARG A 358 -30.39 -3.27 14.12
C ARG A 358 -30.78 -3.19 15.59
N SER A 359 -30.01 -3.81 16.48
CA SER A 359 -30.24 -3.76 17.94
C SER A 359 -29.48 -2.63 18.65
N ASN A 360 -28.80 -1.78 17.89
CA ASN A 360 -27.81 -0.82 18.37
C ASN A 360 -28.04 0.59 17.79
N VAL A 361 -29.25 0.87 17.31
CA VAL A 361 -29.67 2.23 16.93
C VAL A 361 -29.53 3.17 18.13
N GLY A 362 -28.97 4.35 17.90
CA GLY A 362 -28.63 5.33 18.93
C GLY A 362 -27.24 5.16 19.56
N ARG A 363 -26.56 4.03 19.37
CA ARG A 363 -25.15 3.86 19.77
C ARG A 363 -24.22 4.43 18.70
N ARG A 364 -22.96 4.69 19.05
CA ARG A 364 -21.96 5.11 18.08
C ARG A 364 -21.23 3.89 17.48
N LEU A 365 -20.95 3.97 16.18
CA LEU A 365 -20.12 3.05 15.44
C LEU A 365 -18.74 3.70 15.26
N GLY A 366 -17.72 3.05 15.79
CA GLY A 366 -16.32 3.42 15.60
C GLY A 366 -15.74 2.77 14.36
N VAL A 367 -15.09 3.58 13.53
CA VAL A 367 -14.26 3.12 12.41
C VAL A 367 -12.81 3.36 12.78
N LEU A 368 -12.04 2.28 12.92
CA LEU A 368 -10.63 2.33 13.25
C LEU A 368 -9.80 2.15 11.99
N PHE A 369 -8.80 3.00 11.82
CA PHE A 369 -7.67 2.77 10.96
C PHE A 369 -6.64 1.94 11.71
N VAL A 370 -6.28 0.80 11.15
CA VAL A 370 -5.19 -0.03 11.64
C VAL A 370 -4.05 0.09 10.65
N GLU A 371 -2.93 0.65 11.11
CA GLU A 371 -1.70 0.82 10.34
C GLU A 371 -0.56 0.11 11.06
N THR A 372 0.25 -0.64 10.32
CA THR A 372 1.48 -1.21 10.86
C THR A 372 2.59 -0.17 10.73
N ARG A 373 3.16 0.24 11.85
CA ARG A 373 4.30 1.16 11.90
C ARG A 373 5.53 0.44 12.44
N GLN A 374 6.71 0.96 12.12
CA GLN A 374 7.96 0.47 12.68
C GLN A 374 8.46 1.45 13.72
N ARG A 375 8.89 0.94 14.87
CA ARG A 375 9.68 1.71 15.85
C ARG A 375 11.01 1.04 16.08
N THR A 376 12.00 1.83 16.45
CA THR A 376 13.29 1.28 16.87
C THR A 376 13.21 0.92 18.33
N GLU A 377 13.39 -0.36 18.67
CA GLU A 377 13.60 -0.80 20.04
C GLU A 377 15.09 -1.05 20.28
N GLU A 378 15.58 -0.55 21.41
CA GLU A 378 16.94 -0.80 21.88
C GLU A 378 16.93 -2.10 22.70
N ARG A 379 17.54 -3.16 22.15
CA ARG A 379 17.81 -4.39 22.90
C ARG A 379 19.28 -4.44 23.29
N THR A 380 19.53 -4.75 24.55
CA THR A 380 20.89 -5.08 24.99
C THR A 380 21.12 -6.56 24.71
N ASN A 381 22.10 -6.86 23.88
CA ASN A 381 22.51 -8.23 23.59
C ASN A 381 23.17 -8.85 24.83
N ALA A 382 23.37 -10.16 24.83
CA ALA A 382 24.03 -10.88 25.94
C ALA A 382 25.46 -10.35 26.24
N GLU A 383 26.04 -9.58 25.31
CA GLU A 383 27.37 -8.96 25.37
C GLU A 383 27.35 -7.49 25.84
N GLY A 384 26.18 -6.94 26.22
CA GLY A 384 26.07 -5.57 26.72
C GLY A 384 26.01 -4.49 25.63
N VAL A 385 26.02 -4.86 24.34
CA VAL A 385 25.87 -3.95 23.21
C VAL A 385 24.40 -3.63 22.99
N VAL A 386 24.07 -2.33 22.93
CA VAL A 386 22.72 -1.86 22.60
C VAL A 386 22.53 -1.90 21.09
N GLU A 387 21.79 -2.90 20.61
CA GLU A 387 21.36 -3.00 19.22
C GLU A 387 19.99 -2.33 19.04
N LYS A 388 19.92 -1.49 18.00
CA LYS A 388 18.69 -0.84 17.54
C LYS A 388 18.01 -1.77 16.55
N ILE A 389 16.95 -2.45 16.98
CA ILE A 389 16.20 -3.40 16.16
C ILE A 389 14.88 -2.76 15.74
N PRO A 390 14.52 -2.73 14.45
CA PRO A 390 13.21 -2.31 14.01
C PRO A 390 12.16 -3.36 14.44
N VAL A 391 11.15 -2.92 15.19
CA VAL A 391 10.02 -3.76 15.62
C VAL A 391 8.74 -3.20 15.01
N ASP A 392 8.00 -4.08 14.35
CA ASP A 392 6.69 -3.79 13.76
C ASP A 392 5.64 -3.73 14.89
N TYR A 393 4.82 -2.68 14.92
CA TYR A 393 3.69 -2.56 15.85
C TYR A 393 2.45 -2.03 15.12
N GLN A 394 1.28 -2.48 15.55
CA GLN A 394 0.00 -2.01 15.00
C GLN A 394 -0.47 -0.77 15.77
N GLU A 395 -0.61 0.34 15.05
CA GLU A 395 -1.25 1.55 15.53
C GLU A 395 -2.72 1.54 15.12
N LYS A 396 -3.62 1.63 16.10
CA LYS A 396 -5.08 1.67 15.89
C LYS A 396 -5.61 3.04 16.28
N LYS A 397 -6.14 3.78 15.31
CA LYS A 397 -6.67 5.14 15.50
C LYS A 397 -8.10 5.25 15.01
N ILE A 398 -8.97 5.90 15.78
CA ILE A 398 -10.35 6.14 15.37
C ILE A 398 -10.36 7.26 14.32
N ILE A 399 -10.88 6.97 13.13
CA ILE A 399 -11.11 7.98 12.07
C ILE A 399 -12.48 8.62 12.27
N SER A 400 -13.49 7.79 12.53
CA SER A 400 -14.87 8.26 12.67
C SER A 400 -15.57 7.55 13.81
N LEU A 401 -16.39 8.30 14.56
CA LEU A 401 -17.23 7.77 15.62
C LEU A 401 -18.61 8.42 15.53
N ALA A 402 -19.49 7.77 14.77
CA ALA A 402 -20.77 8.33 14.35
C ALA A 402 -21.95 7.57 14.97
N THR A 403 -23.00 8.29 15.36
CA THR A 403 -24.21 7.69 15.92
C THR A 403 -25.00 6.96 14.83
N ILE A 404 -25.35 5.70 15.10
CA ILE A 404 -26.19 4.86 14.26
C ILE A 404 -27.62 5.41 14.30
N GLN A 405 -28.08 6.05 13.23
CA GLN A 405 -29.43 6.61 13.13
C GLN A 405 -30.48 5.56 12.77
N SER A 406 -30.08 4.53 12.04
CA SER A 406 -30.92 3.42 11.58
C SER A 406 -30.07 2.19 11.34
N ALA A 407 -30.71 1.03 11.17
CA ALA A 407 -29.98 -0.19 10.82
C ALA A 407 -29.25 0.00 9.48
N LEU A 408 -27.92 -0.10 9.51
CA LEU A 408 -27.07 0.08 8.34
C LEU A 408 -27.09 -1.21 7.50
N GLY A 409 -27.38 -1.08 6.22
CA GLY A 409 -27.40 -2.19 5.27
C GLY A 409 -26.07 -2.35 4.56
N VAL A 410 -26.15 -2.66 3.26
CA VAL A 410 -25.00 -2.81 2.36
C VAL A 410 -24.29 -1.47 2.11
N GLN A 411 -25.01 -0.35 2.16
CA GLN A 411 -24.47 0.98 1.88
C GLN A 411 -24.58 1.88 3.11
N PHE A 412 -23.50 2.60 3.40
CA PHE A 412 -23.48 3.65 4.43
C PHE A 412 -22.38 4.66 4.11
N ARG A 413 -22.32 5.75 4.87
CA ARG A 413 -21.34 6.83 4.68
C ARG A 413 -20.53 7.08 5.96
N ILE A 414 -19.25 7.36 5.80
CA ILE A 414 -18.36 7.86 6.85
C ILE A 414 -18.28 9.38 6.71
N THR A 415 -18.63 10.10 7.76
CA THR A 415 -18.56 11.57 7.84
C THR A 415 -17.59 12.00 8.93
N GLY A 416 -17.30 13.30 9.00
CA GLY A 416 -16.41 13.89 9.99
C GLY A 416 -14.92 13.75 9.66
N LEU A 417 -14.60 13.66 8.37
CA LEU A 417 -13.23 13.68 7.85
C LEU A 417 -12.72 15.11 7.80
N ALA A 418 -11.42 15.31 7.98
CA ALA A 418 -10.84 16.64 8.14
C ALA A 418 -10.65 17.37 6.81
N SER A 419 -10.35 16.63 5.76
CA SER A 419 -10.05 17.19 4.44
C SER A 419 -10.58 16.33 3.29
N PRO A 420 -10.83 16.94 2.10
CA PRO A 420 -11.11 16.19 0.88
C PRO A 420 -10.00 15.18 0.51
N GLN A 421 -8.73 15.52 0.79
CA GLN A 421 -7.59 14.66 0.54
C GLN A 421 -7.64 13.41 1.42
N GLU A 422 -7.95 13.56 2.71
CA GLU A 422 -8.13 12.42 3.60
C GLU A 422 -9.28 11.51 3.15
N ALA A 423 -10.40 12.09 2.71
CA ALA A 423 -11.53 11.32 2.18
C ALA A 423 -11.16 10.55 0.90
N SER A 424 -10.37 11.16 0.01
CA SER A 424 -9.87 10.50 -1.19
C SER A 424 -8.90 9.36 -0.85
N GLU A 425 -7.97 9.59 0.08
CA GLU A 425 -7.02 8.57 0.56
C GLU A 425 -7.77 7.40 1.22
N LEU A 426 -8.72 7.68 2.10
CA LEU A 426 -9.52 6.65 2.76
C LEU A 426 -10.36 5.84 1.75
N ALA A 427 -11.01 6.51 0.80
CA ALA A 427 -11.78 5.85 -0.24
C ALA A 427 -10.91 4.94 -1.12
N LEU A 428 -9.71 5.41 -1.48
CA LEU A 428 -8.72 4.64 -2.22
C LEU A 428 -8.31 3.37 -1.45
N LEU A 429 -7.92 3.51 -0.18
CA LEU A 429 -7.51 2.38 0.66
C LEU A 429 -8.64 1.37 0.87
N LEU A 430 -9.88 1.84 0.91
CA LEU A 430 -11.07 1.00 1.01
C LEU A 430 -11.38 0.22 -0.26
N ARG A 431 -11.31 0.84 -1.43
CA ARG A 431 -11.49 0.14 -2.73
C ARG A 431 -10.38 -0.86 -2.99
N ALA A 432 -9.15 -0.49 -2.60
CA ALA A 432 -7.99 -1.35 -2.68
C ALA A 432 -8.19 -2.67 -1.91
N GLY A 433 -8.93 -2.64 -0.80
CA GLY A 433 -9.19 -3.78 0.06
C GLY A 433 -8.13 -4.00 1.13
N ALA A 434 -8.49 -4.78 2.14
CA ALA A 434 -7.61 -5.19 3.21
C ALA A 434 -6.56 -6.20 2.71
N LEU A 435 -5.38 -6.16 3.31
CA LEU A 435 -4.38 -7.22 3.14
C LEU A 435 -4.71 -8.36 4.12
N ALA A 436 -4.60 -9.61 3.67
CA ALA A 436 -4.70 -10.79 4.52
C ALA A 436 -3.51 -10.91 5.47
N ALA A 437 -2.35 -10.41 5.05
CA ALA A 437 -1.10 -10.48 5.78
C ALA A 437 -0.23 -9.25 5.49
N PRO A 438 0.59 -8.79 6.43
CA PRO A 438 1.61 -7.78 6.17
C PRO A 438 2.56 -8.21 5.04
N MET A 439 3.13 -7.24 4.34
CA MET A 439 4.12 -7.47 3.28
C MET A 439 5.33 -6.59 3.48
N LYS A 440 6.51 -7.15 3.18
CA LYS A 440 7.79 -6.44 3.23
C LYS A 440 8.35 -6.33 1.82
N PHE A 441 8.95 -5.18 1.48
CA PHE A 441 9.64 -5.04 0.20
C PHE A 441 10.97 -5.78 0.28
N ALA A 442 11.03 -6.99 -0.30
CA ALA A 442 12.25 -7.79 -0.38
C ALA A 442 13.22 -7.20 -1.41
N GLU A 443 12.69 -6.64 -2.49
CA GLU A 443 13.51 -6.02 -3.54
C GLU A 443 12.79 -4.83 -4.17
N GLU A 444 13.56 -3.80 -4.52
CA GLU A 444 13.09 -2.61 -5.22
C GLU A 444 14.12 -2.23 -6.30
N ARG A 445 13.68 -2.20 -7.55
CA ARG A 445 14.50 -1.75 -8.68
C ARG A 445 13.69 -0.78 -9.53
N THR A 446 14.28 0.36 -9.87
CA THR A 446 13.77 1.16 -10.99
C THR A 446 14.31 0.55 -12.26
N ILE A 447 13.41 0.09 -13.12
CA ILE A 447 13.76 -0.32 -14.47
C ILE A 447 14.04 0.97 -15.23
N GLY A 448 15.31 1.18 -15.54
CA GLY A 448 15.72 2.33 -16.32
C GLY A 448 15.28 2.22 -17.78
N PRO A 449 15.08 3.34 -18.49
CA PRO A 449 14.90 3.32 -19.93
C PRO A 449 16.09 2.77 -20.72
N SER A 450 17.21 2.36 -20.10
CA SER A 450 18.47 2.09 -20.80
C SER A 450 18.39 0.95 -21.82
N LEU A 451 17.64 -0.11 -21.52
CA LEU A 451 17.36 -1.19 -22.50
C LEU A 451 16.50 -0.68 -23.68
N GLY A 452 15.64 0.30 -23.43
CA GLY A 452 14.85 0.98 -24.45
C GLY A 452 15.58 2.12 -25.16
N ALA A 453 16.58 2.74 -24.53
CA ALA A 453 17.27 3.92 -25.03
C ALA A 453 18.05 3.59 -26.30
N GLU A 454 18.67 2.42 -26.34
CA GLU A 454 19.33 1.92 -27.54
C GLU A 454 18.30 1.69 -28.67
N ASN A 455 17.16 1.06 -28.36
CA ASN A 455 16.07 0.86 -29.31
C ASN A 455 15.45 2.19 -29.80
N ILE A 456 15.31 3.19 -28.94
CA ILE A 456 14.84 4.54 -29.29
C ILE A 456 15.87 5.19 -30.22
N SER A 457 17.16 5.14 -29.86
CA SER A 457 18.22 5.73 -30.67
C SER A 457 18.30 5.09 -32.07
N ALA A 458 18.17 3.76 -32.14
CA ALA A 458 18.15 3.02 -33.39
C ALA A 458 16.88 3.32 -34.21
N GLY A 459 15.72 3.45 -33.56
CA GLY A 459 14.46 3.80 -34.19
C GLY A 459 14.44 5.23 -34.76
N VAL A 460 14.98 6.19 -34.00
CA VAL A 460 15.15 7.59 -34.45
C VAL A 460 16.12 7.63 -35.62
N LEU A 461 17.28 6.98 -35.50
CA LEU A 461 18.27 6.90 -36.58
C LEU A 461 17.67 6.26 -37.85
N SER A 462 16.90 5.18 -37.70
CA SER A 462 16.23 4.52 -38.83
C SER A 462 15.21 5.45 -39.51
N THR A 463 14.49 6.26 -38.73
CA THR A 463 13.52 7.22 -39.25
C THR A 463 14.22 8.39 -39.95
N GLU A 464 15.31 8.90 -39.38
CA GLU A 464 16.12 9.97 -39.98
C GLU A 464 16.75 9.51 -41.31
N ILE A 465 17.35 8.32 -41.34
CA ILE A 465 17.92 7.74 -42.56
C ILE A 465 16.81 7.48 -43.58
N GLY A 466 15.68 6.90 -43.16
CA GLY A 466 14.54 6.64 -44.05
C GLY A 466 14.00 7.93 -44.68
N LEU A 467 13.81 8.98 -43.88
CA LEU A 467 13.39 10.30 -44.35
C LEU A 467 14.43 10.89 -45.32
N ALA A 468 15.71 10.84 -44.98
CA ALA A 468 16.79 11.34 -45.83
C ALA A 468 16.81 10.63 -47.19
N VAL A 469 16.66 9.31 -47.21
CA VAL A 469 16.59 8.51 -48.45
C VAL A 469 15.38 8.89 -49.29
N VAL A 470 14.21 9.10 -48.67
CA VAL A 470 13.01 9.56 -49.38
C VAL A 470 13.20 10.95 -49.99
N VAL A 471 13.80 11.89 -49.25
CA VAL A 471 14.11 13.24 -49.76
C VAL A 471 15.10 13.17 -50.92
N VAL A 472 16.18 12.39 -50.80
CA VAL A 472 17.14 12.19 -51.88
C VAL A 472 16.48 11.56 -53.12
N PHE A 473 15.60 10.58 -52.92
CA PHE A 473 14.84 9.96 -54.00
C PHE A 473 13.90 10.96 -54.69
N MET A 474 13.17 11.78 -53.92
CA MET A 474 12.30 12.84 -54.43
C MET A 474 13.08 13.86 -55.25
N LEU A 475 14.25 14.28 -54.78
CA LEU A 475 15.14 15.19 -55.51
C LEU A 475 15.65 14.57 -56.82
N PHE A 476 16.01 13.29 -56.82
CA PHE A 476 16.52 12.61 -58.01
C PHE A 476 15.42 12.37 -59.06
N TYR A 477 14.25 11.92 -58.62
CA TYR A 477 13.14 11.56 -59.50
C TYR A 477 12.36 12.79 -60.00
N TYR A 478 12.09 13.77 -59.12
CA TYR A 478 11.27 14.95 -59.44
C TYR A 478 12.07 16.24 -59.69
N ARG A 479 13.42 16.21 -59.54
CA ARG A 479 14.34 17.33 -59.84
C ARG A 479 13.91 18.64 -59.15
N MET A 480 13.74 19.73 -59.90
CA MET A 480 13.33 21.04 -59.38
C MET A 480 11.94 21.04 -58.73
N PHE A 481 11.03 20.16 -59.14
CA PHE A 481 9.71 20.04 -58.50
C PHE A 481 9.77 19.25 -57.18
N GLY A 482 10.77 18.38 -57.01
CA GLY A 482 11.04 17.66 -55.76
C GLY A 482 11.61 18.53 -54.64
N LEU A 483 12.08 19.75 -54.95
CA LEU A 483 12.52 20.73 -53.94
C LEU A 483 11.34 21.55 -53.35
N PHE A 484 10.19 21.56 -54.04
CA PHE A 484 8.95 22.22 -53.60
C PHE A 484 7.91 21.25 -53.01
N ALA A 485 8.10 19.95 -53.22
CA ALA A 485 7.31 18.86 -52.64
C ALA A 485 7.92 18.45 -51.30
#